data_AF-A0AB33BH11-F1
#
_entry.id   AF-A0AB33BH11-F1
#
_cell.length_a   1.000
_cell.length_b   1.000
_cell.length_c   1.000
_cell.angle_alpha   90.00
_cell.angle_beta   90.00
_cell.angle_gamma   90.00
#
_symmetry.space_group_name_H-M   'P 1'
#
loop_
_entity.id
_entity.type
_entity.pdbx_description
1 polymer ?
#
loop_
_entity_poly.entity_id
_entity_poly.type
_entity_poly.pdbx_seq_one_letter_code
_entity_poly.pdbx_strand_id
1 'polypeptide(L)'
;MLDIYKILSPEHLLKLPFVNDSNTLNKPFYNELLYIIGLTEIKDKGKKLIGRMKECDRCDGSLIENAISRLDSLDKIAQLKNPEEFGTTDEERLYNMALRLSINWINRVLFLKLLEAQLIRPLA
;
A
#
# COMPACT_ATOMS: atom_id res chain seq x y z
N MET A 1 11.96 15.16 23.49
CA MET A 1 12.12 16.63 23.38
C MET A 1 11.26 17.20 22.23
N LEU A 2 10.04 16.67 22.01
CA LEU A 2 9.09 17.17 20.98
C LEU A 2 7.68 17.47 21.54
N ASP A 3 7.41 17.10 22.80
CA ASP A 3 6.04 17.12 23.36
C ASP A 3 5.66 18.47 23.98
N ILE A 4 6.64 19.25 24.44
CA ILE A 4 6.38 20.55 25.10
C ILE A 4 5.89 21.60 24.09
N TYR A 5 6.42 21.59 22.87
CA TYR A 5 5.98 22.52 21.81
C TYR A 5 4.52 22.29 21.40
N LYS A 6 4.03 21.03 21.44
CA LYS A 6 2.63 20.72 21.14
C LYS A 6 1.65 21.26 22.19
N ILE A 7 2.04 21.26 23.47
CA ILE A 7 1.20 21.78 24.56
C ILE A 7 1.06 23.31 24.48
N LEU A 8 2.12 24.00 24.03
CA LEU A 8 2.14 25.46 23.90
C LEU A 8 1.64 25.95 22.53
N SER A 9 1.18 25.05 21.68
CA SER A 9 0.65 25.39 20.36
C SER A 9 -0.68 26.17 20.48
N PRO A 10 -0.95 27.15 19.61
CA PRO A 10 -2.19 27.93 19.62
C PRO A 10 -3.45 27.04 19.62
N GLU A 11 -3.38 25.88 18.97
CA GLU A 11 -4.47 24.92 18.86
C GLU A 11 -4.84 24.31 20.23
N HIS A 12 -3.84 23.98 21.06
CA HIS A 12 -4.05 23.49 22.43
C HIS A 12 -4.50 24.59 23.37
N LEU A 13 -3.90 25.78 23.28
CA LEU A 13 -4.19 26.90 24.17
C LEU A 13 -5.58 27.52 23.90
N LEU A 14 -6.01 27.53 22.64
CA LEU A 14 -7.31 28.09 22.22
C LEU A 14 -8.41 27.04 22.12
N LYS A 15 -8.11 25.78 22.48
CA LYS A 15 -9.07 24.66 22.49
C LYS A 15 -9.77 24.50 21.13
N LEU A 16 -9.06 24.81 20.04
CA LEU A 16 -9.56 24.62 18.69
C LEU A 16 -9.65 23.12 18.41
N PRO A 17 -10.64 22.65 17.62
CA PRO A 17 -10.73 21.24 17.29
C PRO A 17 -9.43 20.85 16.57
N PHE A 18 -8.71 19.89 17.15
CA PHE A 18 -7.60 19.24 16.46
C PHE A 18 -8.18 18.60 15.19
N VAL A 19 -8.00 19.22 14.03
CA VAL A 19 -8.28 18.59 12.74
C VAL A 19 -7.12 17.64 12.45
N ASN A 20 -7.00 16.58 13.23
CA ASN A 20 -6.06 15.49 13.00
C ASN A 20 -6.45 14.26 13.81
N ASP A 21 -7.61 13.69 13.50
CA ASP A 21 -7.73 12.24 13.63
C ASP A 21 -7.00 11.60 12.44
N SER A 22 -5.67 11.72 12.43
CA SER A 22 -4.76 11.07 11.49
C SER A 22 -4.84 9.54 11.51
N ASN A 23 -5.70 8.97 12.36
CA ASN A 23 -5.98 7.55 12.49
C ASN A 23 -7.31 7.12 11.82
N THR A 24 -8.10 8.04 11.25
CA THR A 24 -9.28 7.66 10.48
C THR A 24 -8.88 7.38 9.04
N LEU A 25 -8.80 6.10 8.69
CA LEU A 25 -8.53 5.66 7.32
C LEU A 25 -9.56 6.29 6.36
N ASN A 26 -9.11 7.11 5.42
CA ASN A 26 -9.93 7.62 4.33
C ASN A 26 -10.33 6.44 3.43
N LYS A 27 -11.55 5.90 3.64
CA LYS A 27 -12.04 4.70 2.96
C LYS A 27 -12.05 4.84 1.42
N PRO A 28 -12.52 5.96 0.83
CA PRO A 28 -12.38 6.19 -0.61
C PRO A 28 -10.94 6.04 -1.09
N PHE A 29 -9.99 6.75 -0.47
CA PHE A 29 -8.58 6.67 -0.86
C PHE A 29 -8.01 5.25 -0.72
N TYR A 30 -8.33 4.57 0.37
CA TYR A 30 -7.89 3.20 0.61
C TYR A 30 -8.40 2.23 -0.47
N ASN A 31 -9.69 2.33 -0.82
CA ASN A 31 -10.29 1.49 -1.85
C ASN A 31 -9.66 1.74 -3.23
N GLU A 32 -9.45 3.02 -3.59
CA GLU A 32 -8.75 3.38 -4.83
C GLU A 32 -7.30 2.90 -4.85
N LEU A 33 -6.60 2.98 -3.71
CA LEU A 33 -5.23 2.46 -3.61
C LEU A 33 -5.20 0.94 -3.84
N LEU A 34 -6.12 0.19 -3.23
CA LEU A 34 -6.25 -1.25 -3.50
C LEU A 34 -6.57 -1.50 -4.97
N TYR A 35 -7.47 -0.71 -5.57
CA TYR A 35 -7.84 -0.83 -6.98
C TYR A 35 -6.63 -0.64 -7.91
N ILE A 36 -5.84 0.41 -7.72
CA ILE A 36 -4.62 0.68 -8.50
C ILE A 36 -3.61 -0.46 -8.36
N ILE A 37 -3.50 -1.07 -7.17
CA ILE A 37 -2.61 -2.21 -6.95
C ILE A 37 -3.12 -3.47 -7.66
N GLY A 38 -4.43 -3.65 -7.80
CA GLY A 38 -5.08 -4.88 -8.29
C GLY A 38 -5.61 -5.78 -7.17
N LEU A 39 -5.90 -5.17 -6.00
CA LEU A 39 -6.39 -5.84 -4.80
C LEU A 39 -7.82 -5.39 -4.45
N THR A 40 -8.51 -6.19 -3.67
CA THR A 40 -9.83 -5.86 -3.10
C THR A 40 -9.93 -6.34 -1.65
N GLU A 41 -10.76 -5.64 -0.86
CA GLU A 41 -11.14 -6.10 0.48
C GLU A 41 -12.30 -7.11 0.36
N ILE A 42 -12.12 -8.28 0.97
CA ILE A 42 -13.12 -9.34 1.06
C ILE A 42 -13.48 -9.52 2.53
N LYS A 43 -14.78 -9.65 2.82
CA LYS A 43 -15.26 -10.01 4.15
C LYS A 43 -15.41 -11.52 4.23
N ASP A 44 -14.57 -12.18 5.02
CA ASP A 44 -14.70 -13.60 5.32
C ASP A 44 -14.87 -13.80 6.84
N LYS A 45 -15.97 -14.46 7.23
CA LYS A 45 -16.27 -14.81 8.64
C LYS A 45 -16.07 -13.66 9.65
N GLY A 46 -16.43 -12.44 9.26
CA GLY A 46 -16.30 -11.24 10.11
C GLY A 46 -14.92 -10.60 10.12
N LYS A 47 -13.93 -11.18 9.44
CA LYS A 47 -12.61 -10.58 9.22
C LYS A 47 -12.54 -9.93 7.84
N LYS A 48 -11.87 -8.78 7.77
CA LYS A 48 -11.51 -8.12 6.52
C LYS A 48 -10.19 -8.69 6.05
N LEU A 49 -10.19 -9.31 4.88
CA LEU A 49 -9.01 -9.84 4.21
C LEU A 49 -8.76 -9.03 2.94
N ILE A 50 -7.49 -8.84 2.59
CA ILE A 50 -7.10 -8.23 1.33
C ILE A 50 -6.63 -9.36 0.41
N GLY A 51 -7.15 -9.40 -0.80
CA GLY A 51 -6.79 -10.42 -1.78
C GLY A 51 -6.76 -9.85 -3.19
N ARG A 52 -6.19 -10.63 -4.13
CA ARG A 52 -6.24 -10.33 -5.56
C ARG A 52 -7.68 -10.20 -6.02
N MET A 53 -7.92 -9.30 -6.97
CA MET A 53 -9.20 -9.24 -7.66
C MET A 53 -9.55 -10.60 -8.30
N LYS A 54 -10.85 -10.90 -8.33
CA LYS A 54 -11.38 -12.07 -9.04
C LYS A 54 -11.05 -11.97 -10.52
N GLU A 55 -10.88 -13.10 -11.18
CA GLU A 55 -10.47 -13.16 -12.60
C GLU A 55 -11.29 -12.24 -13.51
N CYS A 56 -12.62 -12.22 -13.35
CA CYS A 56 -13.51 -11.38 -14.16
C CYS A 56 -13.33 -9.86 -13.92
N ASP A 57 -12.76 -9.48 -12.78
CA ASP A 57 -12.58 -8.09 -12.34
C ASP A 57 -11.11 -7.65 -12.40
N ARG A 58 -10.19 -8.54 -12.81
CA ARG A 58 -8.77 -8.20 -12.95
C ARG A 58 -8.61 -7.14 -14.03
N CYS A 59 -7.82 -6.13 -13.73
CA CYS A 59 -7.49 -5.06 -14.66
C CYS A 59 -6.03 -5.17 -15.05
N ASP A 60 -5.75 -5.35 -16.34
CA ASP A 60 -4.39 -5.45 -16.90
C ASP A 60 -3.54 -4.22 -16.55
N GLY A 61 -4.19 -3.06 -16.39
CA GLY A 61 -3.54 -1.81 -16.00
C GLY A 61 -3.14 -1.71 -14.52
N SER A 62 -3.53 -2.67 -13.67
CA SER A 62 -3.14 -2.66 -12.26
C SER A 62 -1.65 -2.97 -12.08
N LEU A 63 -1.07 -2.56 -10.95
CA LEU A 63 0.36 -2.76 -10.68
C LEU A 63 0.74 -4.24 -10.66
N ILE A 64 -0.08 -5.08 -10.04
CA ILE A 64 0.20 -6.53 -9.95
C ILE A 64 0.14 -7.17 -11.33
N GLU A 65 -0.91 -6.92 -12.13
CA GLU A 65 -1.04 -7.54 -13.45
C GLU A 65 0.06 -7.09 -14.43
N ASN A 66 0.41 -5.79 -14.41
CA ASN A 66 1.56 -5.28 -15.16
C ASN A 66 2.88 -5.94 -14.73
N ALA A 67 3.09 -6.09 -13.42
CA ALA A 67 4.28 -6.74 -12.89
C ALA A 67 4.33 -8.22 -13.30
N ILE A 68 3.22 -8.95 -13.22
CA ILE A 68 3.11 -10.34 -13.67
C ILE A 68 3.47 -10.44 -15.16
N SER A 69 2.82 -9.66 -16.01
CA SER A 69 3.07 -9.63 -17.46
C SER A 69 4.56 -9.40 -17.77
N ARG A 70 5.20 -8.47 -17.04
CA ARG A 70 6.62 -8.18 -17.22
C ARG A 70 7.52 -9.32 -16.73
N LEU A 71 7.21 -9.90 -15.57
CA LEU A 71 8.00 -10.99 -14.98
C LEU A 71 7.94 -12.26 -15.85
N ASP A 72 6.77 -12.56 -16.39
CA ASP A 72 6.52 -13.66 -17.30
C ASP A 72 7.27 -13.47 -18.62
N SER A 73 7.16 -12.28 -19.24
CA SER A 73 7.86 -11.98 -20.51
C SER A 73 9.39 -12.06 -20.44
N LEU A 74 9.97 -11.92 -19.24
CA LEU A 74 11.41 -11.92 -19.01
C LEU A 74 11.93 -13.26 -18.48
N ASP A 75 11.07 -14.27 -18.38
CA ASP A 75 11.34 -15.60 -17.79
C ASP A 75 12.07 -15.50 -16.43
N LYS A 76 11.60 -14.59 -15.58
CA LYS A 76 12.29 -14.25 -14.32
C LYS A 76 12.08 -15.30 -13.23
N ILE A 77 11.07 -16.16 -13.36
CA ILE A 77 10.81 -17.24 -12.41
C ILE A 77 11.98 -18.23 -12.41
N ALA A 78 12.51 -18.59 -13.59
CA ALA A 78 13.64 -19.50 -13.73
C ALA A 78 14.93 -18.96 -13.07
N GLN A 79 15.01 -17.65 -12.84
CA GLN A 79 16.16 -16.98 -12.22
C GLN A 79 15.99 -16.74 -10.71
N LEU A 80 14.89 -17.20 -10.11
CA LEU A 80 14.65 -17.05 -8.67
C LEU A 80 15.64 -17.91 -7.88
N LYS A 81 16.35 -17.29 -6.94
CA LYS A 81 17.26 -18.01 -6.03
C LYS A 81 16.52 -18.94 -5.06
N ASN A 82 15.30 -18.57 -4.67
CA ASN A 82 14.49 -19.26 -3.67
C ASN A 82 13.01 -19.31 -4.12
N PRO A 83 12.68 -20.05 -5.18
CA PRO A 83 11.33 -20.05 -5.77
C PRO A 83 10.25 -20.59 -4.80
N GLU A 84 10.63 -21.49 -3.89
CA GLU A 84 9.73 -22.09 -2.89
C GLU A 84 9.15 -21.04 -1.91
N GLU A 85 9.80 -19.90 -1.72
CA GLU A 85 9.30 -18.81 -0.88
C GLU A 85 8.07 -18.11 -1.46
N PHE A 86 7.84 -18.26 -2.76
CA PHE A 86 6.79 -17.55 -3.49
C PHE A 86 5.61 -18.45 -3.85
N GLY A 87 5.64 -19.72 -3.49
CA GLY A 87 4.56 -20.65 -3.75
C GLY A 87 5.02 -21.92 -4.46
N THR A 88 4.04 -22.78 -4.70
CA THR A 88 4.27 -24.14 -5.20
C THR A 88 4.07 -24.23 -6.70
N THR A 89 3.19 -23.39 -7.25
CA THR A 89 2.92 -23.31 -8.69
C THR A 89 3.57 -22.07 -9.30
N ASP A 90 3.83 -22.09 -10.60
CA ASP A 90 4.42 -20.94 -11.29
C ASP A 90 3.50 -19.72 -11.27
N GLU A 91 2.18 -19.92 -11.32
CA GLU A 91 1.20 -18.84 -11.18
C GLU A 91 1.25 -18.21 -9.77
N GLU A 92 1.30 -19.03 -8.71
CA GLU A 92 1.46 -18.54 -7.33
C GLU A 92 2.76 -17.75 -7.20
N ARG A 93 3.87 -18.27 -7.76
CA ARG A 93 5.18 -17.64 -7.72
C ARG A 93 5.18 -16.28 -8.43
N LEU A 94 4.59 -16.20 -9.63
CA LEU A 94 4.43 -14.94 -10.37
C LEU A 94 3.63 -13.93 -9.57
N TYR A 95 2.46 -14.33 -9.08
CA TYR A 95 1.57 -13.46 -8.33
C TYR A 95 2.24 -12.95 -7.05
N ASN A 96 2.82 -13.84 -6.23
CA ASN A 96 3.44 -13.45 -4.96
C ASN A 96 4.68 -12.57 -5.17
N MET A 97 5.46 -12.83 -6.24
CA MET A 97 6.59 -11.96 -6.60
C MET A 97 6.10 -10.57 -7.05
N ALA A 98 5.10 -10.51 -7.91
CA ALA A 98 4.49 -9.26 -8.38
C ALA A 98 3.85 -8.47 -7.24
N LEU A 99 3.14 -9.14 -6.33
CA LEU A 99 2.56 -8.54 -5.13
C LEU A 99 3.65 -7.94 -4.25
N ARG A 100 4.72 -8.70 -3.95
CA ARG A 100 5.82 -8.22 -3.11
C ARG A 100 6.53 -7.02 -3.73
N LEU A 101 6.75 -7.04 -5.05
CA LEU A 101 7.31 -5.92 -5.79
C LEU A 101 6.40 -4.69 -5.70
N SER A 102 5.10 -4.87 -5.94
CA SER A 102 4.10 -3.80 -5.89
C SER A 102 3.99 -3.16 -4.50
N ILE A 103 3.93 -3.98 -3.44
CA ILE A 103 3.92 -3.50 -2.05
C ILE A 103 5.18 -2.69 -1.75
N ASN A 104 6.36 -3.18 -2.14
CA ASN A 104 7.61 -2.46 -1.90
C ASN A 104 7.65 -1.10 -2.60
N TRP A 105 7.19 -1.01 -3.85
CA TRP A 105 7.13 0.26 -4.57
C TRP A 105 6.10 1.22 -3.98
N ILE A 106 4.90 0.74 -3.65
CA ILE A 106 3.87 1.56 -2.99
C ILE A 106 4.37 2.07 -1.65
N ASN A 107 5.00 1.22 -0.83
CA ASN A 107 5.56 1.63 0.46
C ASN A 107 6.63 2.72 0.30
N ARG A 108 7.47 2.65 -0.74
CA ARG A 108 8.45 3.71 -1.06
C ARG A 108 7.78 5.01 -1.47
N VAL A 109 6.74 4.96 -2.31
CA VAL A 109 5.98 6.16 -2.72
C VAL A 109 5.27 6.79 -1.51
N LEU A 110 4.61 5.98 -0.68
CA LEU A 110 3.95 6.45 0.54
C LEU A 110 4.96 7.06 1.52
N PHE A 111 6.13 6.46 1.67
CA PHE A 111 7.21 7.01 2.48
C PHE A 111 7.68 8.38 1.96
N LEU A 112 7.88 8.52 0.64
CA LEU A 112 8.23 9.80 0.03
C LEU A 112 7.15 10.85 0.24
N LYS A 113 5.87 10.49 0.13
CA LYS A 113 4.75 11.39 0.40
C LYS A 113 4.65 11.80 1.86
N LEU A 114 4.92 10.89 2.77
CA LEU A 114 5.00 11.20 4.19
C LEU A 114 6.14 12.19 4.48
N LEU A 115 7.31 11.96 3.88
CA LEU A 115 8.48 12.82 4.02
C LEU A 115 8.22 14.22 3.44
N GLU A 116 7.63 14.30 2.24
CA GLU A 116 7.19 15.57 1.62
C GLU A 116 6.25 16.36 2.54
N ALA A 117 5.23 15.70 3.11
CA ALA A 117 4.30 16.34 4.04
C ALA A 117 4.95 16.78 5.38
N GLN A 118 6.07 16.19 5.76
CA GLN A 118 6.86 16.64 6.91
C GLN A 118 7.74 17.84 6.56
N LEU A 119 8.32 17.88 5.36
CA LEU A 119 9.14 19.00 4.89
C LEU A 119 8.33 20.28 4.66
N ILE A 120 7.07 20.17 4.24
CA ILE A 120 6.20 21.32 3.96
C ILE A 120 5.64 21.94 5.25
N ARG A 121 5.65 21.24 6.38
CA ARG A 121 5.29 21.82 7.68
C ARG A 121 6.43 22.76 8.11
N PRO A 122 6.21 24.09 8.15
CA PRO A 122 7.21 24.99 8.71
C PRO A 122 7.39 24.60 10.18
N LEU A 123 8.64 24.59 10.64
CA LEU A 123 8.95 24.65 12.06
C LEU A 123 8.27 25.91 12.62
N ALA A 124 7.09 25.72 13.23
CA ALA A 124 6.41 26.72 14.05
C ALA A 124 6.53 26.29 15.52
#